data_AF-A0A9D5TBH5-F1
#
_entry.id   AF-A0A9D5TBH5-F1
#
_cell.length_a   1.000
_cell.length_b   1.000
_cell.length_c   1.000
_cell.angle_alpha   90.00
_cell.angle_beta   90.00
_cell.angle_gamma   90.00
#
_symmetry.space_group_name_H-M   'P 1'
#
loop_
_entity.id
_entity.type
_entity.pdbx_description
1 polymer ?
#
loop_
_entity_poly.entity_id
_entity_poly.type
_entity_poly.pdbx_seq_one_letter_code
_entity_poly.pdbx_strand_id
1 'polypeptide(L)' 'MQLNKAVAERIKELMNERNLTQYALHKLSGVPQSTLSTIINCRFPGMKLRIIYEICEGLEITLEEFFNSPLFSRENITD' A
#
# COMPACT_ATOMS: atom_id res chain seq x y z
N MET A 1 -9.86 -1.30 12.20
CA MET A 1 -9.45 -2.24 11.15
C MET A 1 -7.99 -2.62 11.38
N GLN A 2 -7.56 -3.80 10.95
CA GLN A 2 -6.14 -4.18 11.10
C GLN A 2 -5.25 -3.26 10.26
N LEU A 3 -4.01 -3.02 10.71
CA LEU A 3 -3.09 -2.09 10.04
C LEU A 3 -2.79 -2.51 8.59
N ASN A 4 -2.63 -3.81 8.35
CA ASN A 4 -2.42 -4.35 7.01
C ASN A 4 -3.59 -4.05 6.05
N LYS A 5 -4.83 -4.00 6.57
CA LYS A 5 -6.01 -3.63 5.79
C LYS A 5 -6.01 -2.15 5.43
N ALA A 6 -5.63 -1.27 6.36
CA ALA A 6 -5.49 0.15 6.06
C ALA A 6 -4.45 0.40 4.97
N VAL A 7 -3.30 -0.28 5.03
CA VAL A 7 -2.28 -0.17 3.97
C VAL A 7 -2.78 -0.72 2.63
N ALA A 8 -3.49 -1.84 2.63
CA ALA A 8 -4.07 -2.41 1.40
C ALA A 8 -5.09 -1.46 0.74
N GLU A 9 -5.97 -0.85 1.53
CA GLU A 9 -6.94 0.15 1.05
C GLU A 9 -6.22 1.39 0.53
N ARG A 10 -5.20 1.89 1.25
CA ARG A 10 -4.41 3.04 0.80
C ARG A 10 -3.72 2.80 -0.55
N ILE A 11 -3.17 1.62 -0.77
CA ILE A 11 -2.56 1.25 -2.06
C ILE A 11 -3.62 1.26 -3.17
N LYS A 12 -4.81 0.72 -2.92
CA LYS A 12 -5.91 0.73 -3.90
C LYS A 12 -6.36 2.14 -4.23
N GLU A 13 -6.49 3.02 -3.24
CA GLU A 13 -6.84 4.44 -3.45
C GLU A 13 -5.83 5.10 -4.39
N LEU A 14 -4.54 5.03 -4.05
CA LEU A 14 -3.47 5.65 -4.84
C LEU A 14 -3.39 5.10 -6.26
N MET A 15 -3.64 3.80 -6.43
CA MET A 15 -3.74 3.17 -7.75
C MET A 15 -4.93 3.70 -8.54
N ASN A 16 -6.11 3.78 -7.92
CA ASN A 16 -7.33 4.25 -8.57
C ASN A 16 -7.21 5.72 -8.99
N GLU A 17 -6.67 6.59 -8.12
CA GLU A 17 -6.39 8.00 -8.42
C GLU A 17 -5.52 8.18 -9.68
N ARG A 18 -4.60 7.23 -9.92
CA ARG A 18 -3.64 7.26 -11.04
C ARG A 18 -4.03 6.34 -12.20
N ASN A 19 -5.21 5.71 -12.17
CA ASN A 19 -5.66 4.71 -13.13
C ASN A 19 -4.65 3.56 -13.35
N LEU A 20 -3.96 3.13 -12.28
CA LEU A 20 -2.95 2.08 -12.31
C LEU A 20 -3.56 0.71 -12.05
N THR A 21 -3.13 -0.28 -12.83
CA THR A 21 -3.37 -1.69 -12.53
C THR A 21 -2.30 -2.21 -11.56
N GLN A 22 -2.55 -3.34 -10.89
CA GLN A 22 -1.54 -3.98 -10.03
C GLN A 22 -0.27 -4.34 -10.81
N TYR A 23 -0.43 -4.70 -12.08
CA TYR A 23 0.68 -5.00 -12.97
C TYR A 23 1.51 -3.73 -13.28
N ALA A 24 0.85 -2.60 -13.53
CA ALA A 24 1.54 -1.33 -13.73
C ALA A 24 2.32 -0.92 -12.46
N LEU A 25 1.70 -1.05 -11.28
CA LEU A 25 2.38 -0.75 -10.02
C LEU A 25 3.56 -1.69 -9.75
N HIS A 26 3.46 -2.98 -10.07
CA HIS A 26 4.58 -3.93 -10.03
C HIS A 26 5.76 -3.44 -10.86
N LYS A 27 5.51 -2.97 -12.09
CA LYS A 27 6.55 -2.47 -12.99
C LYS A 27 7.22 -1.20 -12.49
N LEU A 28 6.47 -0.31 -11.85
CA LEU A 28 6.97 0.96 -11.34
C LEU A 28 7.74 0.80 -10.02
N SER A 29 7.19 0.04 -9.07
CA SER A 29 7.76 -0.13 -7.72
C SER A 29 8.88 -1.17 -7.62
N GLY A 30 8.99 -2.06 -8.61
CA GLY A 30 9.89 -3.22 -8.54
C GLY A 30 9.44 -4.30 -7.54
N VAL A 31 8.35 -4.08 -6.79
CA VAL A 31 7.79 -5.06 -5.85
C VAL A 31 7.17 -6.22 -6.63
N PRO A 32 7.49 -7.50 -6.32
CA PRO A 32 6.93 -8.64 -7.05
C PRO A 32 5.40 -8.64 -7.08
N GLN A 33 4.80 -9.01 -8.21
CA GLN A 33 3.34 -9.05 -8.36
C GLN A 33 2.66 -9.97 -7.34
N SER A 34 3.29 -11.09 -6.97
CA SER A 34 2.81 -12.00 -5.92
C SER A 34 2.77 -11.32 -4.53
N THR A 35 3.75 -10.45 -4.24
CA THR A 35 3.80 -9.66 -3.02
C THR A 35 2.70 -8.61 -3.00
N LEU A 36 2.53 -7.84 -4.09
CA LEU A 36 1.43 -6.87 -4.21
C LEU A 36 0.06 -7.54 -4.05
N SER A 37 -0.15 -8.69 -4.70
CA SER A 37 -1.39 -9.45 -4.57
C SER A 37 -1.63 -9.91 -3.13
N THR A 38 -0.59 -10.36 -2.43
CA THR A 38 -0.70 -10.78 -1.02
C THR A 38 -1.08 -9.61 -0.10
N ILE A 39 -0.48 -8.43 -0.32
CA ILE A 39 -0.76 -7.21 0.42
C ILE A 39 -2.20 -6.75 0.18
N ILE A 40 -2.60 -6.60 -1.09
CA ILE A 40 -3.93 -6.10 -1.48
C ILE A 40 -5.05 -7.02 -0.98
N ASN A 41 -4.79 -8.33 -0.95
CA ASN A 41 -5.74 -9.33 -0.44
C ASN A 41 -5.65 -9.54 1.09
N CYS A 42 -4.84 -8.75 1.81
CA CYS A 42 -4.66 -8.83 3.27
C CYS A 42 -4.25 -10.23 3.77
N ARG A 43 -3.59 -11.04 2.94
CA ARG A 43 -3.25 -12.44 3.27
C ARG A 43 -2.01 -12.57 4.17
N PHE A 44 -1.29 -11.48 4.40
CA PHE A 44 -0.13 -11.45 5.28
C PHE A 44 -0.27 -10.32 6.30
N PRO A 45 -0.23 -10.62 7.61
CA PRO A 45 -0.31 -9.59 8.64
C PRO A 45 0.99 -8.76 8.74
N GLY A 46 2.15 -9.36 8.47
CA GLY A 46 3.46 -8.73 8.70
C GLY A 46 4.07 -8.05 7.47
N MET A 47 3.54 -6.93 7.01
CA MET A 47 4.17 -6.20 5.91
C MET A 47 5.44 -5.49 6.35
N LYS A 48 6.51 -5.65 5.56
CA LYS A 48 7.78 -4.96 5.81
C LYS A 48 7.67 -3.50 5.36
N LEU A 49 8.10 -2.57 6.19
CA LEU A 49 8.13 -1.13 5.86
C LEU A 49 8.88 -0.85 4.55
N ARG A 50 9.94 -1.62 4.26
CA ARG A 50 10.68 -1.55 2.98
C ARG A 50 9.77 -1.71 1.75
N ILE A 51 8.76 -2.58 1.80
CA ILE A 51 7.85 -2.78 0.65
C ILE A 51 6.97 -1.54 0.46
N ILE A 52 6.52 -0.92 1.56
CA ILE A 52 5.76 0.34 1.51
C ILE A 52 6.64 1.43 0.88
N TYR A 53 7.90 1.51 1.28
CA TYR A 53 8.87 2.44 0.68
C TYR A 53 9.04 2.20 -0.83
N GLU A 54 9.27 0.96 -1.27
CA GLU A 54 9.39 0.62 -2.70
C GLU A 54 8.12 0.96 -3.50
N ILE A 55 6.93 0.79 -2.91
CA ILE A 55 5.66 1.23 -3.51
C ILE A 55 5.60 2.76 -3.62
N CYS A 56 6.03 3.48 -2.60
CA CYS A 56 6.05 4.95 -2.60
C CYS A 56 6.98 5.49 -3.69
N GLU A 57 8.18 4.91 -3.83
CA GLU A 57 9.11 5.24 -4.92
C GLU A 57 8.46 5.02 -6.29
N GLY A 58 7.77 3.89 -6.48
CA GLY A 58 7.06 3.60 -7.73
C GLY A 58 5.83 4.48 -8.01
N LEU A 59 5.30 5.15 -6.99
CA LEU A 59 4.18 6.09 -7.09
C LEU A 59 4.62 7.55 -7.10
N GLU A 60 5.93 7.80 -7.00
CA GLU A 60 6.54 9.13 -6.88
C GLU A 60 5.96 9.95 -5.72
N ILE A 61 5.76 9.29 -4.57
CA ILE A 61 5.31 9.92 -3.33
C ILE A 61 6.27 9.58 -2.19
N THR A 62 6.24 10.40 -1.16
CA THR A 62 6.97 10.16 0.10
C THR A 62 6.20 9.19 1.00
N LEU A 63 6.91 8.60 1.98
CA LEU A 63 6.25 7.85 3.06
C LEU A 63 5.28 8.72 3.86
N GLU A 64 5.60 10.01 4.04
CA GLU A 64 4.74 10.96 4.74
C GLU A 64 3.40 11.11 4.02
N GLU A 65 3.41 11.30 2.69
CA GLU A 65 2.20 11.38 1.88
C GLU A 65 1.41 10.07 1.85
N PHE A 66 2.12 8.94 1.88
CA PHE A 66 1.47 7.63 1.96
C PHE A 66 0.65 7.50 3.26
N PHE A 67 1.27 7.80 4.40
CA PHE A 67 0.65 7.67 5.73
C PHE A 67 -0.24 8.86 6.11
N ASN A 68 -0.20 9.96 5.37
CA ASN A 68 -1.13 11.09 5.52
C ASN A 68 -2.50 10.74 4.91
N SER A 69 -3.19 9.78 5.53
CA SER A 69 -4.55 9.36 5.19
C SER A 69 -5.35 9.08 6.46
N PRO A 70 -6.65 9.43 6.51
CA PRO A 70 -7.53 9.08 7.64
C PRO A 70 -7.56 7.59 7.95
N LEU A 71 -7.22 6.72 6.98
CA LEU A 71 -7.10 5.27 7.20
C LEU A 71 -6.14 4.92 8.33
N PHE A 72 -5.13 5.76 8.60
CA PHE A 72 -4.11 5.55 9.63
C PHE A 72 -4.40 6.29 10.94
N SER A 73 -5.55 6.95 11.07
CA SER A 73 -5.97 7.56 12.34
C SER A 73 -6.21 6.50 13.42
N ARG A 74 -5.96 6.85 14.69
CA ARG A 74 -6.02 5.93 15.84
C ARG A 74 -7.39 5.26 15.97
N GLU A 75 -8.46 5.99 15.74
CA GLU A 75 -9.85 5.51 15.79
C GLU A 75 -10.18 4.47 14.70
N ASN A 76 -9.41 4.44 13.62
CA ASN A 76 -9.63 3.53 12.50
C ASN A 76 -8.81 2.24 12.59
N ILE A 77 -7.78 2.18 13.46
CA ILE A 77 -6.88 1.02 13.61
C ILE A 77 -7.18 0.26 14.90
N THR A 78 -7.13 -1.08 14.82
CA THR A 78 -7.48 -2.00 15.93
C THR A 78 -6.36 -3.01 16.26
N ASP A 79 -5.16 -2.80 15.72
CA ASP A 79 -3.96 -3.58 16.05
C ASP A 79 -3.33 -3.13 17.38
#